data_AF-A0A6J7HJ25-F1
#
_entry.id   AF-A0A6J7HJ25-F1
#
_cell.length_a   1.000
_cell.length_b   1.000
_cell.length_c   1.000
_cell.angle_alpha   90.00
_cell.angle_beta   90.00
_cell.angle_gamma   90.00
#
_symmetry.space_group_name_H-M   'P 1'
#
loop_
_entity.id
_entity.type
_entity.pdbx_description
1 polymer ?
#
loop_
_entity_poly.entity_id
_entity_poly.type
_entity_poly.pdbx_seq_one_letter_code
_entity_poly.pdbx_strand_id
1 'polypeptide(L)'
;MHHMTVGVDAPMDGSNFLHSVAYVTFQELATRVSHRNTGLACGDPIADRMLARVAADENLHMIFYRNLGEASLDLVPDQMVRAIADVATDFQMPGLNMPNFRKNAMILAKHGIYDLRQHLDEVLMPVLRKWNIFERNDFSGEGERDRDRLAAFVQDLEAKATKFEESRDRLLAREAARAEKAS
;
A
#
# COMPACT_ATOMS: atom_id res chain seq x y z
N MET A 1 -5.57 -9.52 23.35
CA MET A 1 -6.63 -10.49 23.01
C MET A 1 -7.84 -9.85 22.32
N HIS A 2 -8.23 -8.60 22.62
CA HIS A 2 -9.42 -7.97 22.00
C HIS A 2 -9.41 -7.97 20.45
N HIS A 3 -8.27 -7.75 19.79
CA HIS A 3 -8.18 -7.80 18.32
C HIS A 3 -8.23 -9.22 17.73
N MET A 4 -7.99 -10.25 18.55
CA MET A 4 -8.13 -11.65 18.15
C MET A 4 -9.58 -12.14 18.21
N THR A 5 -10.49 -11.34 18.77
CA THR A 5 -11.93 -11.69 18.94
C THR A 5 -12.86 -10.84 18.08
N VAL A 6 -12.40 -9.71 17.55
CA VAL A 6 -13.19 -8.83 16.67
C VAL A 6 -13.17 -9.33 15.22
N GLY A 7 -12.17 -10.11 14.84
CA GLY A 7 -11.98 -10.55 13.45
C GLY A 7 -11.55 -9.39 12.54
N VAL A 8 -11.43 -9.70 11.25
CA VAL A 8 -11.27 -8.72 10.18
C VAL A 8 -12.39 -9.00 9.19
N ASP A 9 -13.25 -8.03 8.94
CA ASP A 9 -14.25 -8.15 7.89
C ASP A 9 -13.53 -8.23 6.54
N ALA A 10 -14.13 -8.92 5.57
CA ALA A 10 -13.64 -8.84 4.20
C ALA A 10 -13.49 -7.35 3.82
N PRO A 11 -12.32 -6.91 3.34
CA PRO A 11 -12.02 -5.49 3.21
C PRO A 11 -13.00 -4.75 2.28
N MET A 12 -13.77 -5.50 1.47
CA MET A 12 -14.85 -4.99 0.62
C MET A 12 -16.06 -5.93 0.66
N ASP A 13 -17.26 -5.35 0.71
CA ASP A 13 -18.52 -6.08 0.57
C ASP A 13 -18.58 -6.78 -0.80
N GLY A 14 -19.00 -8.05 -0.83
CA GLY A 14 -18.98 -8.87 -2.05
C GLY A 14 -17.59 -9.28 -2.54
N SER A 15 -16.53 -9.18 -1.71
CA SER A 15 -15.18 -9.58 -2.12
C SER A 15 -15.17 -11.00 -2.67
N ASN A 16 -14.74 -11.12 -3.93
CA ASN A 16 -14.56 -12.38 -4.62
C ASN A 16 -13.05 -12.65 -4.76
N PHE A 17 -12.72 -13.82 -5.30
CA PHE A 17 -11.35 -14.25 -5.51
C PHE A 17 -10.45 -13.17 -6.14
N LEU A 18 -10.92 -12.43 -7.15
CA LEU A 18 -10.13 -11.40 -7.83
C LEU A 18 -9.82 -10.20 -6.92
N HIS A 19 -10.81 -9.76 -6.13
CA HIS A 19 -10.60 -8.71 -5.12
C HIS A 19 -9.61 -9.17 -4.06
N SER A 20 -9.72 -10.41 -3.58
CA SER A 20 -8.78 -10.96 -2.62
C SER A 20 -7.36 -10.97 -3.18
N VAL A 21 -7.17 -11.45 -4.43
CA VAL A 21 -5.86 -11.48 -5.10
C VAL A 21 -5.28 -10.08 -5.26
N ALA A 22 -6.06 -9.09 -5.72
CA ALA A 22 -5.60 -7.71 -5.83
C ALA A 22 -5.25 -7.13 -4.44
N TYR A 23 -6.12 -7.32 -3.44
CA TYR A 23 -5.93 -6.82 -2.08
C TYR A 23 -4.64 -7.35 -1.45
N VAL A 24 -4.45 -8.67 -1.44
CA VAL A 24 -3.26 -9.27 -0.82
C VAL A 24 -2.00 -8.94 -1.62
N THR A 25 -2.07 -8.74 -2.95
CA THR A 25 -0.90 -8.29 -3.72
C THR A 25 -0.38 -6.94 -3.22
N PHE A 26 -1.27 -5.96 -3.03
CA PHE A 26 -0.88 -4.65 -2.50
C PHE A 26 -0.52 -4.71 -1.02
N GLN A 27 -1.27 -5.48 -0.23
CA GLN A 27 -1.07 -5.56 1.22
C GLN A 27 0.26 -6.23 1.58
N GLU A 28 0.65 -7.31 0.91
CA GLU A 28 1.94 -8.00 1.11
C GLU A 28 3.12 -7.09 0.72
N LEU A 29 2.98 -6.32 -0.37
CA LEU A 29 4.02 -5.36 -0.75
C LEU A 29 4.12 -4.19 0.26
N ALA A 30 2.98 -3.72 0.77
CA ALA A 30 2.93 -2.69 1.81
C ALA A 30 3.59 -3.16 3.12
N THR A 31 3.32 -4.39 3.57
CA THR A 31 3.95 -4.93 4.78
C THR A 31 5.43 -5.18 4.56
N ARG A 32 5.86 -5.66 3.39
CA ARG A 32 7.29 -5.74 3.04
C ARG A 32 7.99 -4.39 3.22
N VAL A 33 7.44 -3.30 2.67
CA VAL A 33 8.00 -1.94 2.79
C VAL A 33 8.05 -1.51 4.26
N SER A 34 6.94 -1.66 4.99
CA SER A 34 6.85 -1.29 6.40
C SER A 34 7.83 -2.06 7.29
N HIS A 35 7.96 -3.39 7.12
CA HIS A 35 8.89 -4.22 7.88
C HIS A 35 10.35 -3.83 7.60
N ARG A 36 10.71 -3.65 6.32
CA ARG A 36 12.06 -3.22 5.93
C ARG A 36 12.42 -1.86 6.55
N ASN A 37 11.53 -0.89 6.46
CA ASN A 37 11.78 0.44 6.99
C ASN A 37 11.81 0.45 8.53
N THR A 38 10.98 -0.38 9.17
CA THR A 38 11.00 -0.56 10.63
C THR A 38 12.35 -1.13 11.09
N GLY A 39 12.89 -2.13 10.39
CA GLY A 39 14.20 -2.71 10.70
C GLY A 39 15.32 -1.67 10.73
N LEU A 40 15.35 -0.82 9.70
CA LEU A 40 16.32 0.29 9.60
C LEU A 40 16.12 1.33 10.71
N ALA A 41 14.87 1.70 11.01
CA ALA A 41 14.54 2.72 12.00
C ALA A 41 14.82 2.27 13.45
N CYS A 42 14.83 0.96 13.73
CA CYS A 42 15.10 0.44 15.07
C CYS A 42 16.52 0.75 15.57
N GLY A 43 17.50 0.88 14.68
CA GLY A 43 18.91 1.05 15.07
C GLY A 43 19.50 -0.15 15.84
N ASP A 44 18.85 -1.31 15.78
CA ASP A 44 19.26 -2.55 16.46
C ASP A 44 19.57 -3.65 15.43
N PRO A 45 20.79 -4.23 15.41
CA PRO A 45 21.17 -5.25 14.42
C PRO A 45 20.42 -6.58 14.51
N ILE A 46 19.76 -6.88 15.64
CA ILE A 46 18.94 -8.09 15.79
C ILE A 46 17.56 -7.82 15.19
N ALA A 47 16.95 -6.68 15.51
CA ALA A 47 15.67 -6.26 14.96
C ALA A 47 15.74 -6.11 13.43
N ASP A 48 16.79 -5.47 12.90
CA ASP A 48 17.00 -5.32 11.46
C ASP A 48 17.05 -6.67 10.74
N ARG A 49 17.86 -7.62 11.25
CA ARG A 49 17.95 -8.98 10.69
C ARG A 49 16.63 -9.76 10.79
N MET A 50 15.88 -9.59 11.88
CA MET A 50 14.60 -10.26 12.05
C MET A 50 13.57 -9.73 11.05
N LEU A 51 13.44 -8.41 10.94
CA LEU A 51 12.47 -7.77 10.05
C LEU A 51 12.85 -7.92 8.58
N ALA A 52 14.14 -8.00 8.25
CA ALA A 52 14.60 -8.34 6.91
C ALA A 52 14.14 -9.75 6.47
N ARG A 53 14.10 -10.72 7.39
CA ARG A 53 13.57 -12.06 7.09
C ARG A 53 12.07 -12.04 6.87
N VAL A 54 11.32 -11.34 7.72
CA VAL A 54 9.86 -11.17 7.52
C VAL A 54 9.60 -10.49 6.18
N ALA A 55 10.27 -9.38 5.87
CA ALA A 55 10.11 -8.68 4.60
C ALA A 55 10.48 -9.54 3.38
N ALA A 56 11.40 -10.51 3.52
CA ALA A 56 11.70 -11.47 2.47
C ALA A 56 10.54 -12.45 2.23
N ASP A 57 9.88 -12.91 3.29
CA ASP A 57 8.70 -13.77 3.18
C ASP A 57 7.52 -13.01 2.53
N GLU A 58 7.23 -11.78 2.98
CA GLU A 58 6.18 -10.93 2.38
C GLU A 58 6.45 -10.67 0.88
N ASN A 59 7.72 -10.57 0.48
CA ASN A 59 8.08 -10.43 -0.93
C ASN A 59 7.74 -11.69 -1.74
N LEU A 60 7.93 -12.88 -1.18
CA LEU A 60 7.56 -14.14 -1.84
C LEU A 60 6.04 -14.27 -1.95
N HIS A 61 5.29 -13.91 -0.91
CA HIS A 61 3.82 -13.87 -0.95
C HIS A 61 3.32 -12.89 -2.02
N MET A 62 3.86 -11.67 -2.03
CA MET A 62 3.53 -10.66 -3.02
C MET A 62 3.78 -11.17 -4.44
N ILE A 63 4.94 -11.78 -4.71
CA ILE A 63 5.25 -12.33 -6.05
C ILE A 63 4.23 -13.41 -6.45
N PHE A 64 3.87 -14.29 -5.52
CA PHE A 64 2.87 -15.33 -5.77
C PHE A 64 1.52 -14.72 -6.19
N TYR A 65 0.97 -13.81 -5.39
CA TYR A 65 -0.34 -13.20 -5.67
C TYR A 65 -0.31 -12.28 -6.89
N ARG A 66 0.79 -11.55 -7.10
CA ARG A 66 0.97 -10.72 -8.29
C ARG A 66 0.95 -11.56 -9.57
N ASN A 67 1.62 -12.72 -9.58
CA ASN A 67 1.62 -13.61 -10.74
C ASN A 67 0.23 -14.23 -10.97
N LEU A 68 -0.52 -14.51 -9.90
CA LEU A 68 -1.91 -14.95 -10.00
C LEU A 68 -2.83 -13.85 -10.57
N GLY A 69 -2.60 -12.59 -10.20
CA GLY A 69 -3.27 -11.44 -10.78
C GLY A 69 -2.93 -11.23 -12.26
N GLU A 70 -1.67 -11.46 -12.65
CA GLU A 70 -1.22 -11.43 -14.05
C GLU A 70 -1.97 -12.48 -14.88
N ALA A 71 -2.02 -13.72 -14.42
CA ALA A 71 -2.81 -14.78 -15.07
C ALA A 71 -4.32 -14.48 -15.09
N SER A 72 -4.85 -13.79 -14.08
CA SER A 72 -6.27 -13.40 -14.05
C SER A 72 -6.59 -12.30 -15.05
N LEU A 73 -5.70 -11.33 -15.26
CA LEU A 73 -5.84 -10.32 -16.31
C LEU A 73 -5.90 -10.96 -17.71
N ASP A 74 -5.12 -12.02 -17.94
CA ASP A 74 -5.12 -12.70 -19.24
C ASP A 74 -6.36 -13.57 -19.49
N LEU A 75 -7.06 -13.99 -18.43
CA LEU A 75 -8.27 -14.82 -18.52
C LEU A 75 -9.57 -13.99 -18.51
N VAL A 76 -9.62 -12.99 -17.64
CA VAL A 76 -10.82 -12.21 -17.30
C VAL A 76 -10.47 -10.72 -17.12
N PRO A 77 -9.97 -10.05 -18.19
CA PRO A 77 -9.35 -8.73 -18.10
C PRO A 77 -10.27 -7.65 -17.50
N ASP A 78 -11.52 -7.56 -17.96
CA ASP A 78 -12.49 -6.58 -17.45
C ASP A 78 -12.82 -6.78 -15.96
N GLN A 79 -13.00 -8.04 -15.53
CA GLN A 79 -13.31 -8.33 -14.13
C GLN A 79 -12.10 -8.06 -13.23
N MET A 80 -10.91 -8.38 -13.71
CA MET A 80 -9.69 -8.18 -12.92
C MET A 80 -9.30 -6.70 -12.83
N VAL A 81 -9.42 -5.91 -13.90
CA VAL A 81 -9.14 -4.46 -13.82
C VAL A 81 -10.15 -3.74 -12.91
N ARG A 82 -11.41 -4.17 -12.89
CA ARG A 82 -12.41 -3.69 -11.94
C ARG A 82 -12.01 -3.96 -10.49
N ALA A 83 -11.64 -5.21 -10.19
CA ALA A 83 -11.19 -5.59 -8.85
C ALA A 83 -9.94 -4.81 -8.41
N ILE A 84 -9.00 -4.57 -9.34
CA ILE A 84 -7.82 -3.74 -9.07
C ILE A 84 -8.22 -2.30 -8.76
N ALA A 85 -9.11 -1.71 -9.57
CA ALA A 85 -9.57 -0.35 -9.38
C ALA A 85 -10.30 -0.19 -8.04
N ASP A 86 -11.22 -1.10 -7.73
CA ASP A 86 -11.97 -1.16 -6.46
C ASP A 86 -11.02 -1.26 -5.26
N VAL A 87 -10.12 -2.23 -5.28
CA VAL A 87 -9.16 -2.43 -4.18
C VAL A 87 -8.22 -1.24 -4.04
N ALA A 88 -7.74 -0.64 -5.14
CA ALA A 88 -6.85 0.50 -5.06
C ALA A 88 -7.55 1.73 -4.46
N THR A 89 -8.81 1.98 -4.85
CA THR A 89 -9.58 3.13 -4.35
C THR A 89 -10.02 2.98 -2.90
N ASP A 90 -10.32 1.75 -2.47
CA ASP A 90 -10.85 1.44 -1.15
C ASP A 90 -9.84 0.69 -0.26
N PHE A 91 -8.55 0.78 -0.57
CA PHE A 91 -7.52 0.02 0.15
C PHE A 91 -7.51 0.37 1.64
N GLN A 92 -7.73 -0.65 2.49
CA GLN A 92 -7.68 -0.53 3.94
C GLN A 92 -6.65 -1.48 4.54
N MET A 93 -5.79 -0.91 5.39
CA MET A 93 -4.89 -1.73 6.21
C MET A 93 -5.71 -2.61 7.16
N PRO A 94 -5.36 -3.90 7.35
CA PRO A 94 -6.13 -4.83 8.18
C PRO A 94 -6.21 -4.40 9.65
N GLY A 95 -5.27 -3.56 10.10
CA GLY A 95 -5.26 -2.97 11.44
C GLY A 95 -6.18 -1.76 11.63
N LEU A 96 -6.98 -1.35 10.64
CA LEU A 96 -7.78 -0.10 10.69
C LEU A 96 -8.69 -0.02 11.93
N ASN A 97 -9.24 -1.15 12.36
CA ASN A 97 -10.13 -1.26 13.52
C ASN A 97 -9.39 -1.32 14.87
N MET A 98 -8.06 -1.22 14.88
CA MET A 98 -7.28 -1.19 16.12
C MET A 98 -7.43 0.16 16.85
N PRO A 99 -7.51 0.17 18.19
CA PRO A 99 -7.45 1.36 19.00
C PRO A 99 -6.22 2.19 18.64
N ASN A 100 -6.40 3.51 18.53
CA ASN A 100 -5.36 4.46 18.15
C ASN A 100 -4.74 4.23 16.76
N PHE A 101 -5.35 3.45 15.86
CA PHE A 101 -4.79 3.18 14.53
C PHE A 101 -4.36 4.45 13.79
N ARG A 102 -5.23 5.47 13.71
CA ARG A 102 -4.90 6.76 13.06
C ARG A 102 -3.69 7.45 13.69
N LYS A 103 -3.58 7.42 15.02
CA LYS A 103 -2.42 7.99 15.73
C LYS A 103 -1.15 7.23 15.42
N ASN A 104 -1.20 5.89 15.42
CA ASN A 104 -0.05 5.05 15.12
C ASN A 104 0.37 5.21 13.65
N ALA A 105 -0.57 5.26 12.71
CA ALA A 105 -0.30 5.51 11.30
C ALA A 105 0.41 6.86 11.08
N MET A 106 -0.01 7.93 11.78
CA MET A 106 0.70 9.22 11.73
C MET A 106 2.12 9.14 12.28
N ILE A 107 2.35 8.36 13.34
CA ILE A 107 3.70 8.16 13.91
C ILE A 107 4.58 7.42 12.89
N LEU A 108 4.08 6.33 12.30
CA LEU A 108 4.79 5.57 11.27
C LEU A 108 5.17 6.45 10.08
N ALA A 109 4.21 7.25 9.59
CA ALA A 109 4.44 8.16 8.47
C ALA A 109 5.46 9.27 8.84
N LYS A 110 5.39 9.83 10.05
CA LYS A 110 6.36 10.82 10.54
C LYS A 110 7.79 10.26 10.54
N HIS A 111 7.96 8.98 10.89
CA HIS A 111 9.25 8.32 10.94
C HIS A 111 9.67 7.65 9.63
N GLY A 112 8.93 7.88 8.53
CA GLY A 112 9.26 7.33 7.21
C GLY A 112 9.12 5.82 7.11
N ILE A 113 8.33 5.21 8.00
CA ILE A 113 8.09 3.76 7.97
C ILE A 113 7.13 3.38 6.84
N TYR A 114 6.00 4.08 6.79
CA TYR A 114 4.97 3.90 5.77
C TYR A 114 4.12 5.15 5.65
N ASP A 115 4.10 5.78 4.47
CA ASP A 115 3.28 6.95 4.14
C ASP A 115 2.65 6.85 2.73
N LEU A 116 1.92 7.89 2.32
CA LEU A 116 1.23 7.92 1.03
C LEU A 116 2.18 7.88 -0.17
N ARG A 117 3.37 8.52 -0.05
CA ARG A 117 4.37 8.52 -1.11
C ARG A 117 4.93 7.10 -1.28
N GLN A 118 5.31 6.47 -0.17
CA GLN A 118 5.80 5.10 -0.18
C GLN A 118 4.74 4.11 -0.70
N HIS A 119 3.47 4.29 -0.32
CA HIS A 119 2.38 3.48 -0.87
C HIS A 119 2.25 3.66 -2.39
N LEU A 120 2.29 4.89 -2.90
CA LEU A 120 2.18 5.12 -4.34
C LEU A 120 3.37 4.54 -5.11
N ASP A 121 4.59 4.87 -4.69
CA ASP A 121 5.81 4.62 -5.46
C ASP A 121 6.37 3.21 -5.28
N GLU A 122 6.22 2.64 -4.08
CA GLU A 122 6.80 1.33 -3.74
C GLU A 122 5.77 0.20 -3.73
N VAL A 123 4.47 0.51 -3.70
CA VAL A 123 3.39 -0.50 -3.66
C VAL A 123 2.52 -0.46 -4.91
N LEU A 124 1.77 0.64 -5.12
CA LEU A 124 0.74 0.69 -6.15
C LEU A 124 1.35 0.70 -7.56
N MET A 125 2.19 1.70 -7.86
CA MET A 125 2.74 1.86 -9.20
C MET A 125 3.62 0.68 -9.68
N PRO A 126 4.48 0.06 -8.84
CA PRO A 126 5.24 -1.11 -9.27
C PRO A 126 4.37 -2.28 -9.69
N VAL A 127 3.26 -2.53 -8.99
CA VAL A 127 2.32 -3.60 -9.31
C VAL A 127 1.53 -3.26 -10.58
N LEU A 128 0.98 -2.05 -10.70
CA LEU A 128 0.26 -1.61 -11.89
C LEU A 128 1.13 -1.65 -13.15
N ARG A 129 2.42 -1.25 -13.04
CA ARG A 129 3.40 -1.37 -14.12
C ARG A 129 3.69 -2.82 -14.48
N LYS A 130 3.88 -3.70 -13.48
CA LYS A 130 4.14 -5.13 -13.75
C LYS A 130 2.96 -5.81 -14.44
N TRP A 131 1.74 -5.36 -14.19
CA TRP A 131 0.53 -5.81 -14.88
C TRP A 131 0.22 -5.07 -16.20
N ASN A 132 1.03 -4.06 -16.57
CA ASN A 132 0.86 -3.21 -17.76
C ASN A 132 -0.54 -2.58 -17.87
N ILE A 133 -1.17 -2.23 -16.74
CA ILE A 133 -2.61 -1.86 -16.71
C ILE A 133 -2.93 -0.70 -17.66
N PHE A 134 -2.03 0.29 -17.76
CA PHE A 134 -2.27 1.47 -18.59
C PHE A 134 -1.87 1.28 -20.05
N GLU A 135 -1.15 0.20 -20.36
CA GLU A 135 -0.67 -0.13 -21.71
C GLU A 135 -1.47 -1.27 -22.37
N ARG A 136 -2.31 -1.98 -21.61
CA ARG A 136 -3.21 -3.02 -22.12
C ARG A 136 -4.22 -2.46 -23.13
N ASN A 137 -4.65 -3.29 -24.07
CA ASN A 137 -5.60 -2.92 -25.13
C ASN A 137 -6.69 -3.98 -25.34
N ASP A 138 -6.86 -4.85 -24.35
CA ASP A 138 -7.76 -6.00 -24.34
C ASP A 138 -8.96 -5.81 -23.40
N PHE A 139 -9.18 -4.59 -22.89
CA PHE A 139 -10.36 -4.24 -22.11
C PHE A 139 -11.55 -3.91 -23.02
N SER A 140 -12.74 -4.30 -22.58
CA SER A 140 -13.98 -3.79 -23.18
C SER A 140 -14.22 -2.34 -22.73
N GLY A 141 -15.26 -1.71 -23.27
CA GLY A 141 -15.67 -0.37 -22.82
C GLY A 141 -15.98 -0.29 -21.32
N GLU A 142 -16.29 -1.39 -20.63
CA GLU A 142 -16.41 -1.39 -19.16
C GLU A 142 -15.06 -1.34 -18.46
N GLY A 143 -14.13 -2.23 -18.83
CA GLY A 143 -12.79 -2.27 -18.27
C GLY A 143 -12.01 -0.97 -18.53
N GLU A 144 -12.24 -0.33 -19.68
CA GLU A 144 -11.70 1.01 -19.97
C GLU A 144 -12.16 2.07 -18.97
N ARG A 145 -13.44 2.06 -18.56
CA ARG A 145 -13.95 2.98 -17.52
C ARG A 145 -13.32 2.71 -16.16
N ASP A 146 -13.11 1.44 -15.82
CA ASP A 146 -12.45 1.05 -14.57
C ASP A 146 -10.97 1.45 -14.58
N ARG A 147 -10.28 1.32 -15.73
CA ARG A 147 -8.93 1.82 -15.93
C ARG A 147 -8.83 3.34 -15.81
N ASP A 148 -9.75 4.09 -16.40
CA ASP A 148 -9.79 5.56 -16.30
C ASP A 148 -10.02 6.01 -14.86
N ARG A 149 -10.92 5.34 -14.13
CA ARG A 149 -11.14 5.58 -12.70
C ARG A 149 -9.87 5.34 -11.90
N LEU A 150 -9.16 4.24 -12.16
CA LEU A 150 -7.89 3.93 -11.51
C LEU A 150 -6.81 4.98 -11.84
N ALA A 151 -6.72 5.43 -13.09
CA ALA A 151 -5.79 6.49 -13.51
C ALA A 151 -6.06 7.81 -12.77
N ALA A 152 -7.33 8.21 -12.67
CA ALA A 152 -7.74 9.40 -11.93
C ALA A 152 -7.39 9.29 -10.43
N PHE A 153 -7.60 8.10 -9.83
CA PHE A 153 -7.21 7.85 -8.44
C PHE A 153 -5.69 7.97 -8.24
N VAL A 154 -4.88 7.39 -9.13
CA VAL A 154 -3.42 7.50 -9.06
C VAL A 154 -2.96 8.96 -9.11
N GLN A 155 -3.56 9.78 -9.98
CA GLN A 155 -3.25 11.22 -10.06
C GLN A 155 -3.63 11.99 -8.78
N ASP A 156 -4.79 11.69 -8.20
CA ASP A 156 -5.22 12.30 -6.94
C ASP A 156 -4.31 11.86 -5.77
N LEU A 157 -3.91 10.59 -5.74
CA LEU A 157 -2.98 10.05 -4.74
C LEU A 157 -1.60 10.71 -4.85
N GLU A 158 -1.08 10.94 -6.06
CA GLU A 158 0.16 11.69 -6.31
C GLU A 158 0.09 13.11 -5.74
N ALA A 159 -1.02 13.82 -6.00
CA ALA A 159 -1.21 15.17 -5.47
C ALA A 159 -1.31 15.18 -3.94
N LYS A 160 -1.96 14.17 -3.34
CA LYS A 160 -2.05 14.01 -1.88
C LYS A 160 -0.70 13.66 -1.26
N ALA A 161 0.07 12.76 -1.87
CA ALA A 161 1.41 12.37 -1.44
C ALA A 161 2.35 13.58 -1.45
N THR A 162 2.38 14.35 -2.55
CA THR A 162 3.15 15.60 -2.65
C THR A 162 2.83 16.57 -1.52
N LYS A 163 1.54 16.86 -1.29
CA LYS A 163 1.12 17.76 -0.19
C LYS A 163 1.53 17.23 1.19
N PHE A 164 1.47 15.91 1.38
CA PHE A 164 1.86 15.27 2.63
C PHE A 164 3.36 15.42 2.89
N GLU A 165 4.21 15.15 1.89
CA GLU A 165 5.66 15.32 1.98
C GLU A 165 6.04 16.76 2.33
N GLU A 166 5.49 17.73 1.61
CA GLU A 166 5.76 19.14 1.92
C GLU A 166 5.35 19.50 3.36
N SER A 167 4.25 18.95 3.86
CA SER A 167 3.80 19.17 5.24
C SER A 167 4.75 18.55 6.26
N ARG A 168 5.19 17.31 6.01
CA ARG A 168 6.17 16.60 6.83
C ARG A 168 7.50 17.37 6.87
N ASP A 169 8.00 17.82 5.73
CA ASP A 169 9.29 18.52 5.64
C ASP A 169 9.22 19.88 6.34
N ARG A 170 8.11 20.61 6.21
CA ARG A 170 7.86 21.84 6.99
C ARG A 170 7.85 21.57 8.50
N LEU A 171 7.29 20.45 8.95
CA LEU A 171 7.28 20.07 10.37
C LEU A 171 8.71 19.77 10.86
N LEU A 172 9.46 18.94 10.12
CA LEU A 172 10.83 18.58 10.46
C LEU A 172 11.75 19.81 10.51
N ALA A 173 11.64 20.73 9.55
CA ALA A 173 12.38 21.99 9.55
C ALA A 173 12.07 22.86 10.77
N ARG A 174 10.80 22.92 11.20
CA ARG A 174 10.40 23.64 12.42
C ARG A 174 10.94 22.99 13.70
N GLU A 175 10.96 21.66 13.77
CA GLU A 175 11.52 20.92 14.90
C GLU A 175 13.03 21.14 15.00
N ALA A 176 13.75 21.06 13.88
CA ALA A 176 15.18 21.35 13.80
C ALA A 176 15.51 22.79 14.25
N ALA A 177 14.79 23.79 13.74
CA ALA A 177 15.00 25.19 14.11
C ALA A 177 14.71 25.48 15.60
N ARG A 178 13.81 24.70 16.24
CA ARG A 178 13.56 24.80 17.68
C ARG A 178 14.68 24.16 18.49
N ALA A 179 15.19 23.01 18.05
CA ALA A 179 16.32 22.35 18.70
C ALA A 179 17.59 23.21 18.65
N GLU A 180 17.86 23.85 17.51
CA GLU A 180 19.00 24.77 17.34
C GLU A 180 18.90 26.00 18.27
N LYS A 181 17.70 26.55 18.49
CA LYS A 181 17.49 27.68 19.41
C LYS A 181 17.57 27.31 20.89
N ALA A 182 17.45 26.01 21.21
CA ALA A 182 17.51 25.50 22.58
C ALA A 182 18.89 24.98 22.98
N SER A 183 19.82 24.89 22.00
CA SER A 183 21.24 24.57 22.20
C SER A 183 22.08 25.83 22.38
#